data_AF-A0A7X7LIZ7-F1
#
_entry.id   AF-A0A7X7LIZ7-F1
#
_cell.length_a   1.000
_cell.length_b   1.000
_cell.length_c   1.000
_cell.angle_alpha   90.00
_cell.angle_beta   90.00
_cell.angle_gamma   90.00
#
_symmetry.space_group_name_H-M   'P 1'
#
loop_
_entity.id
_entity.type
_entity.pdbx_description
1 polymer ?
#
loop_
_entity_poly.entity_id
_entity_poly.type
_entity_poly.pdbx_seq_one_letter_code
_entity_poly.pdbx_strand_id
1 'polypeptide(L)'
;MPKRIAKDLSLSLFLCLIFILSGIIKNGICFIYLVIFVQEKRITKYMRIFLIGFMGSGKTTSGKRLARKLNYSFIDTDCLFEEKSGIRISDYFIEKGEMAFRQAEHAMLDDLVKLDNIVVATGGGLPCFFNNMDIINA
;
A
#
# COMPACT_ATOMS: atom_id res chain seq x y z
N MET A 1 26.98 21.09 16.91
CA MET A 1 26.66 21.74 15.62
C MET A 1 27.42 21.00 14.53
N PRO A 2 26.74 20.56 13.46
CA PRO A 2 26.81 21.31 12.20
C PRO A 2 25.42 21.74 11.72
N LYS A 3 25.41 22.95 11.16
CA LYS A 3 24.27 23.70 10.63
C LYS A 3 24.15 23.43 9.11
N ARG A 4 22.94 23.65 8.58
CA ARG A 4 22.60 23.89 7.15
C ARG A 4 22.63 22.68 6.19
N ILE A 5 21.59 21.85 6.22
CA ILE A 5 21.02 21.23 5.01
C ILE A 5 19.51 21.06 5.26
N ALA A 6 18.76 22.17 5.33
CA ALA A 6 17.33 22.15 5.67
C ALA A 6 16.54 23.15 4.81
N LYS A 7 16.80 23.20 3.49
CA LYS A 7 16.02 24.07 2.59
C LYS A 7 15.65 23.50 1.22
N ASP A 8 16.24 22.40 0.74
CA ASP A 8 16.01 22.02 -0.68
C ASP A 8 15.08 20.81 -0.90
N LEU A 9 14.58 20.16 0.16
CA LEU A 9 13.77 18.94 0.03
C LEU A 9 12.25 19.14 0.16
N SER A 10 11.79 20.36 0.41
CA SER A 10 10.34 20.66 0.42
C SER A 10 9.78 20.86 -0.98
N LEU A 11 10.58 21.27 -1.96
CA LEU A 11 10.12 21.51 -3.32
C LEU A 11 10.02 20.21 -4.14
N SER A 12 10.94 19.26 -3.99
CA SER A 12 11.00 18.06 -4.84
C SER A 12 9.86 17.06 -4.59
N LEU A 13 9.44 16.87 -3.33
CA LEU A 13 8.27 16.05 -3.01
C LEU A 13 6.95 16.73 -3.42
N PHE A 14 6.86 18.05 -3.26
CA PHE A 14 5.69 18.82 -3.73
C PHE A 14 5.58 18.77 -5.26
N LEU A 15 6.71 18.87 -5.97
CA LEU A 15 6.78 18.69 -7.42
C LEU A 15 6.44 17.27 -7.85
N CYS A 16 6.79 16.24 -7.08
CA CYS A 16 6.44 14.84 -7.41
C CYS A 16 4.93 14.59 -7.23
N LEU A 17 4.33 15.12 -6.16
CA LEU A 17 2.89 15.08 -5.93
C LEU A 17 2.12 15.85 -7.02
N ILE A 18 2.63 17.03 -7.40
CA ILE A 18 2.08 17.84 -8.50
C ILE A 18 2.26 17.16 -9.87
N PHE A 19 3.36 16.44 -10.13
CA PHE A 19 3.53 15.70 -11.38
C PHE A 19 2.61 14.48 -11.48
N ILE A 20 2.35 13.81 -10.35
CA ILE A 20 1.36 12.73 -10.29
C ILE A 20 -0.04 13.33 -10.52
N LEU A 21 -0.39 14.44 -9.87
CA LEU A 21 -1.69 15.10 -10.05
C LEU A 21 -1.88 15.69 -11.47
N SER A 22 -0.87 16.35 -12.04
CA SER A 22 -0.93 16.95 -13.39
C SER A 22 -0.87 15.92 -14.52
N GLY A 23 -0.25 14.75 -14.30
CA GLY A 23 -0.29 13.61 -15.23
C GLY A 23 -1.62 12.87 -15.28
N ILE A 24 -2.48 13.06 -14.27
CA ILE A 24 -3.79 12.39 -14.14
C ILE A 24 -4.94 13.22 -14.76
N ILE A 25 -4.77 14.54 -14.93
CA ILE A 25 -5.86 15.43 -15.39
C ILE A 25 -6.10 15.39 -16.92
N LYS A 26 -5.26 14.71 -17.72
CA LYS A 26 -5.34 14.84 -19.19
C LYS A 26 -6.43 14.03 -19.90
N ASN A 27 -7.23 13.18 -19.25
CA ASN A 27 -8.25 12.38 -19.95
C ASN A 27 -9.52 12.06 -19.12
N GLY A 28 -10.18 13.07 -18.54
CA GLY A 28 -11.64 13.06 -18.33
C GLY A 28 -12.29 11.88 -17.60
N ILE A 29 -11.57 11.11 -16.76
CA ILE A 29 -12.13 10.00 -15.99
C ILE A 29 -11.78 10.21 -14.52
N CYS A 30 -12.83 10.38 -13.72
CA CYS A 30 -12.82 10.52 -12.28
C CYS A 30 -12.17 9.28 -11.63
N PHE A 31 -10.89 9.36 -11.28
CA PHE A 31 -10.19 8.29 -10.57
C PHE A 31 -10.27 8.51 -9.06
N ILE A 32 -11.32 7.90 -8.49
CA ILE A 32 -11.40 7.22 -7.19
C ILE A 32 -10.21 7.49 -6.27
N TYR A 33 -10.47 8.25 -5.19
CA TYR A 33 -9.60 8.56 -4.07
C TYR A 33 -8.51 7.50 -3.79
N LEU A 34 -7.31 7.73 -4.31
CA LEU A 34 -6.08 7.06 -3.86
C LEU A 34 -5.54 7.87 -2.69
N VAL A 35 -5.99 7.55 -1.47
CA VAL A 35 -5.38 8.11 -0.26
C VAL A 35 -4.04 7.38 -0.09
N ILE A 36 -2.95 8.01 -0.54
CA ILE A 36 -1.60 7.56 -0.22
C ILE A 36 -1.33 7.96 1.23
N PHE A 37 -1.45 7.01 2.16
CA PHE A 37 -1.02 7.24 3.54
C PHE A 37 0.51 7.15 3.56
N VAL A 38 1.19 8.30 3.57
CA VAL A 38 2.64 8.39 3.77
C VAL A 38 2.85 8.72 5.24
N GLN A 39 3.39 7.78 6.03
CA GLN A 39 3.77 8.09 7.40
C GLN A 39 4.85 9.19 7.41
N GLU A 40 4.54 10.32 8.04
CA GLU A 40 5.49 11.42 8.25
C GLU A 40 6.06 11.34 9.67
N LYS A 41 7.01 10.43 9.91
CA LYS A 41 7.79 10.40 11.15
C LYS A 41 9.26 10.09 10.87
N ARG A 42 10.02 11.16 10.59
CA ARG A 42 11.47 11.17 10.31
C ARG A 42 11.84 10.35 9.07
N ILE A 43 12.70 10.89 8.20
CA ILE A 43 13.29 10.11 7.10
C ILE A 43 14.33 9.15 7.73
N THR A 44 13.85 8.08 8.35
CA THR A 44 14.66 6.99 8.89
C THR A 44 14.65 5.85 7.89
N LYS A 45 15.59 5.86 6.93
CA LYS A 45 16.18 4.76 6.11
C LYS A 45 15.30 3.62 5.51
N TYR A 46 14.06 3.44 5.93
CA TYR A 46 13.17 2.31 5.68
C TYR A 46 11.72 2.81 5.68
N MET A 47 11.04 2.72 4.54
CA MET A 47 9.65 3.17 4.39
C MET A 47 8.75 2.03 3.93
N ARG A 48 7.55 1.95 4.52
CA ARG A 48 6.47 1.03 4.15
C ARG A 48 5.33 1.86 3.54
N ILE A 49 4.83 1.45 2.39
CA ILE A 49 3.74 2.15 1.69
C ILE A 49 2.59 1.19 1.46
N PHE A 50 1.45 1.43 2.09
CA PHE A 50 0.23 0.66 1.88
C PHE A 50 -0.71 1.40 0.92
N LEU A 51 -1.15 0.70 -0.13
CA LEU A 51 -2.13 1.19 -1.10
C LEU A 51 -3.48 0.56 -0.77
N ILE A 52 -4.40 1.40 -0.31
CA ILE A 52 -5.74 1.02 0.11
C ILE A 52 -6.76 1.50 -0.93
N GLY A 53 -7.81 0.70 -1.16
CA GLY A 53 -8.92 1.06 -2.04
C GLY A 53 -9.64 -0.16 -2.60
N PHE A 54 -10.74 0.08 -3.33
CA PHE A 54 -11.60 -1.00 -3.85
C PHE A 54 -10.89 -1.91 -4.87
N MET A 55 -11.43 -3.10 -5.11
CA MET A 55 -10.94 -3.97 -6.19
C MET A 55 -11.05 -3.26 -7.55
N GLY A 56 -10.10 -3.47 -8.44
CA GLY A 56 -10.08 -2.79 -9.75
C GLY A 56 -9.66 -1.31 -9.75
N SER A 57 -9.39 -0.69 -8.60
CA SER A 57 -8.92 0.71 -8.53
C SER A 57 -7.49 0.94 -9.01
N GLY A 58 -6.82 -0.10 -9.53
CA GLY A 58 -5.48 -0.01 -10.11
C GLY A 58 -4.32 -0.04 -9.10
N LYS A 59 -4.56 -0.45 -7.84
CA LYS A 59 -3.54 -0.53 -6.78
C LYS A 59 -2.32 -1.37 -7.18
N THR A 60 -2.55 -2.53 -7.78
CA THR A 60 -1.48 -3.40 -8.27
C THR A 60 -0.64 -2.72 -9.35
N THR A 61 -1.29 -2.07 -10.33
CA THR A 61 -0.60 -1.38 -11.42
C THR A 61 0.19 -0.17 -10.93
N SER A 62 -0.42 0.68 -10.12
CA SER A 62 0.21 1.87 -9.55
C SER A 62 1.31 1.50 -8.55
N GLY A 63 1.09 0.50 -7.71
CA GLY A 63 2.06 -0.01 -6.74
C GLY A 63 3.30 -0.61 -7.39
N LYS A 64 3.15 -1.44 -8.43
CA LYS A 64 4.28 -1.96 -9.21
C LYS A 64 5.12 -0.85 -9.86
N ARG A 65 4.49 0.25 -10.29
CA ARG A 65 5.20 1.42 -10.83
C ARG A 65 5.91 2.20 -9.74
N LEU A 66 5.26 2.40 -8.60
CA LEU A 66 5.82 3.10 -7.44
C LEU A 66 7.02 2.36 -6.87
N ALA A 67 6.89 1.05 -6.63
CA ALA A 67 7.94 0.19 -6.11
C ALA A 67 9.19 0.24 -7.01
N ARG A 68 9.02 0.13 -8.33
CA ARG A 68 10.12 0.27 -9.30
C ARG A 68 10.83 1.62 -9.23
N LYS A 69 10.08 2.72 -9.08
CA LYS A 69 10.65 4.06 -8.97
C LYS A 69 11.43 4.26 -7.67
N LEU A 70 10.98 3.64 -6.58
CA LEU A 70 11.61 3.72 -5.25
C LEU A 70 12.69 2.67 -5.03
N ASN A 71 12.86 1.72 -5.97
CA ASN A 71 13.67 0.51 -5.79
C ASN A 71 13.25 -0.33 -4.57
N TYR A 72 11.95 -0.46 -4.38
CA TYR A 72 11.30 -1.19 -3.28
C TYR A 72 10.70 -2.50 -3.80
N SER A 73 10.48 -3.46 -2.88
CA SER A 73 9.70 -4.66 -3.20
C SER A 73 8.22 -4.33 -3.32
N PHE A 74 7.52 -4.98 -4.23
CA PHE A 74 6.07 -4.86 -4.36
C PHE A 74 5.40 -6.16 -3.88
N ILE A 75 4.36 -6.01 -3.06
CA ILE A 75 3.56 -7.13 -2.54
C ILE A 75 2.08 -6.83 -2.83
N ASP A 76 1.36 -7.81 -3.33
CA ASP A 76 -0.10 -7.79 -3.41
C ASP A 76 -0.63 -8.80 -2.39
N THR A 77 -1.45 -8.34 -1.43
CA THR A 77 -1.91 -9.20 -0.33
C THR A 77 -2.77 -10.35 -0.83
N ASP A 78 -3.56 -10.13 -1.89
CA ASP A 78 -4.44 -11.17 -2.43
C ASP A 78 -3.58 -12.28 -3.07
N CYS A 79 -2.57 -11.90 -3.87
CA CYS A 79 -1.63 -12.86 -4.45
C CYS A 79 -0.81 -13.58 -3.37
N LEU A 80 -0.32 -12.86 -2.36
CA LEU A 80 0.47 -13.43 -1.28
C LEU A 80 -0.35 -14.46 -0.48
N PHE A 81 -1.64 -14.21 -0.27
CA PHE A 81 -2.52 -15.16 0.38
C PHE A 81 -2.67 -16.44 -0.45
N GLU A 82 -2.93 -16.34 -1.75
CA GLU A 82 -3.08 -17.52 -2.62
C GLU A 82 -1.77 -18.32 -2.72
N GLU A 83 -0.62 -17.65 -2.78
CA GLU A 83 0.70 -18.29 -2.76
C GLU A 83 0.97 -19.04 -1.44
N LYS A 84 0.65 -18.43 -0.30
CA LYS A 84 0.87 -19.04 1.03
C LYS A 84 -0.12 -20.17 1.32
N SER A 85 -1.38 -20.02 0.93
CA SER A 85 -2.44 -21.00 1.22
C SER A 85 -2.50 -22.15 0.20
N GLY A 86 -1.98 -21.94 -1.01
CA GLY A 86 -2.08 -22.89 -2.12
C GLY A 86 -3.50 -23.02 -2.68
N ILE A 87 -4.44 -22.16 -2.26
CA ILE A 87 -5.86 -22.19 -2.62
C ILE A 87 -6.25 -20.80 -3.13
N ARG A 88 -7.13 -20.74 -4.13
CA ARG A 88 -7.67 -19.46 -4.60
C ARG A 88 -8.55 -18.82 -3.54
N ILE A 89 -8.54 -17.49 -3.46
CA ILE A 89 -9.38 -16.77 -2.50
C ILE A 89 -10.86 -17.17 -2.66
N SER A 90 -11.35 -17.25 -3.90
CA SER A 90 -12.73 -17.67 -4.19
C SER A 90 -13.09 -19.01 -3.55
N ASP A 91 -12.19 -19.98 -3.65
CA ASP A 91 -12.42 -21.35 -3.18
C ASP A 91 -12.30 -21.39 -1.66
N TYR A 92 -11.36 -20.63 -1.09
CA TYR A 92 -11.20 -20.48 0.34
C TYR A 92 -12.44 -19.85 0.99
N PHE A 93 -13.03 -18.83 0.36
CA PHE A 93 -14.27 -18.22 0.83
C PHE A 93 -15.44 -19.22 0.82
N ILE A 94 -15.53 -20.09 -0.20
CA ILE A 94 -16.57 -21.12 -0.28
C ILE A 94 -16.36 -22.20 0.80
N GLU A 95 -15.13 -22.64 1.04
CA GLU A 95 -14.81 -23.73 1.97
C GLU A 95 -14.83 -23.28 3.44
N LYS A 96 -14.29 -22.10 3.74
CA LYS A 96 -14.04 -21.61 5.12
C LYS A 96 -14.88 -20.40 5.52
N GLY A 97 -15.51 -19.73 4.55
CA GLY A 97 -16.28 -18.50 4.78
C GLY A 97 -15.43 -17.23 4.87
N GLU A 98 -16.10 -16.08 4.80
CA GLU A 98 -15.44 -14.77 4.80
C GLU A 98 -14.65 -14.51 6.09
N MET A 99 -15.22 -14.83 7.26
CA MET A 99 -14.57 -14.53 8.54
C MET A 99 -13.22 -15.23 8.68
N ALA A 100 -13.09 -16.47 8.21
CA ALA A 100 -11.81 -17.19 8.20
C ALA A 100 -10.79 -16.50 7.28
N PHE A 101 -11.22 -16.03 6.11
CA PHE A 101 -10.37 -15.26 5.21
C PHE A 101 -9.89 -13.96 5.86
N ARG A 102 -10.78 -13.21 6.52
CA ARG A 102 -10.41 -11.96 7.21
C ARG A 102 -9.42 -12.21 8.35
N GLN A 103 -9.56 -13.30 9.09
CA GLN A 103 -8.58 -13.68 10.12
C GLN A 103 -7.21 -13.98 9.52
N ALA A 104 -7.16 -14.69 8.39
CA ALA A 104 -5.92 -14.96 7.70
C ALA A 104 -5.28 -13.69 7.09
N GLU A 105 -6.10 -12.80 6.53
CA GLU A 105 -5.68 -11.49 6.01
C GLU A 105 -5.08 -10.61 7.13
N HIS A 106 -5.72 -10.60 8.31
CA HIS A 106 -5.20 -9.93 9.51
C HIS A 106 -3.87 -10.52 9.98
N ALA A 107 -3.77 -11.85 10.10
CA ALA A 107 -2.53 -12.50 10.52
C ALA A 107 -1.36 -12.24 9.55
N MET A 108 -1.64 -12.13 8.25
CA MET A 108 -0.63 -11.79 7.25
C MET A 108 -0.13 -10.35 7.40
N LEU A 109 -0.96 -9.42 7.87
CA LEU A 109 -0.58 -8.03 8.09
C LEU A 109 0.54 -7.91 9.14
N ASP A 110 0.51 -8.74 10.20
CA ASP A 110 1.55 -8.79 11.23
C ASP A 110 2.93 -9.15 10.69
N ASP A 111 2.99 -9.93 9.61
CA ASP A 111 4.25 -10.23 8.92
C ASP A 111 4.68 -9.07 8.02
N LEU A 112 3.73 -8.45 7.31
CA LEU A 112 4.00 -7.35 6.37
C LEU A 112 4.53 -6.11 7.07
N VAL A 113 4.05 -5.81 8.29
CA VAL A 113 4.54 -4.65 9.04
C VAL A 113 5.97 -4.80 9.53
N LYS A 114 6.53 -6.01 9.55
CA LYS A 114 7.94 -6.26 9.93
C LYS A 114 8.92 -6.04 8.77
N LEU A 115 8.41 -5.86 7.56
CA LEU A 115 9.22 -5.70 6.35
C LEU A 115 9.49 -4.22 6.07
N ASP A 116 10.68 -3.92 5.55
CA ASP A 116 11.11 -2.58 5.21
C ASP A 116 11.27 -2.38 3.70
N ASN A 117 11.14 -1.14 3.22
CA ASN A 117 11.29 -0.77 1.81
C ASN A 117 10.35 -1.56 0.89
N ILE A 118 9.07 -1.58 1.26
CA ILE A 118 8.03 -2.30 0.53
C ILE A 118 6.86 -1.39 0.16
N VAL A 119 6.22 -1.71 -0.96
CA VAL A 119 4.93 -1.18 -1.39
C VAL A 119 3.93 -2.33 -1.39
N VAL A 120 2.87 -2.21 -0.62
CA VAL A 120 1.83 -3.23 -0.43
C VAL A 120 0.54 -2.75 -1.08
N ALA A 121 -0.03 -3.51 -2.01
CA ALA A 121 -1.41 -3.35 -2.43
C ALA A 121 -2.29 -4.25 -1.56
N THR A 122 -3.25 -3.66 -0.85
CA THR A 122 -4.14 -4.41 0.04
C THR A 122 -5.40 -4.90 -0.67
N GLY A 123 -5.98 -6.00 -0.19
CA GLY A 123 -7.33 -6.41 -0.51
C GLY A 123 -8.32 -5.30 -0.17
N GLY A 124 -9.42 -5.20 -0.92
CA GLY A 124 -10.38 -4.09 -0.76
C GLY A 124 -11.04 -4.04 0.62
N GLY A 125 -11.17 -5.20 1.28
CA GLY A 125 -11.75 -5.31 2.62
C GLY A 125 -10.73 -5.14 3.75
N LEU A 126 -9.43 -5.36 3.52
CA LEU A 126 -8.39 -5.43 4.55
C LEU A 126 -8.49 -4.36 5.64
N PRO A 127 -8.58 -3.05 5.32
CA PRO A 127 -8.54 -2.00 6.33
C PRO A 127 -9.81 -1.94 7.20
N CYS A 128 -10.90 -2.56 6.77
CA CYS A 128 -12.21 -2.46 7.41
C CYS A 128 -12.42 -3.49 8.53
N PHE A 129 -11.52 -4.46 8.68
CA PHE A 129 -11.64 -5.54 9.67
C PHE A 129 -10.62 -5.40 10.80
N PHE A 130 -11.04 -5.79 12.00
CA PHE A 130 -10.24 -5.74 13.22
C PHE A 130 -9.66 -4.34 13.46
N ASN A 131 -8.40 -4.27 13.88
CA ASN A 131 -7.60 -3.07 14.03
C ASN A 131 -6.56 -2.93 12.90
N ASN A 132 -6.84 -3.49 11.71
CA ASN A 132 -5.90 -3.47 10.57
C ASN A 132 -5.47 -2.05 10.19
N MET A 133 -6.40 -1.09 10.23
CA MET A 133 -6.07 0.30 9.92
C MET A 133 -5.12 0.90 10.97
N ASP A 134 -5.27 0.55 12.25
CA ASP A 134 -4.37 1.01 13.31
C ASP A 134 -2.97 0.39 13.14
N ILE A 135 -2.90 -0.89 12.77
CA ILE A 135 -1.65 -1.61 12.48
C ILE A 135 -0.91 -0.96 11.29
N ILE A 136 -1.63 -0.60 10.23
CA ILE A 136 -1.06 0.11 9.07
C ILE A 136 -0.54 1.50 9.45
N ASN A 137 -1.21 2.16 10.39
CA ASN A 137 -0.87 3.51 10.83
C ASN A 137 0.22 3.57 11.91
N ALA A 138 0.67 2.42 12.43
CA ALA A 138 1.68 2.32 13.49
C ALA A 138 3.11 2.56 12.98
#